data_AF-A0A952JM80-F1
#
_entry.id   AF-A0A952JM80-F1
#
_cell.length_a   1.000
_cell.length_b   1.000
_cell.length_c   1.000
_cell.angle_alpha   90.00
_cell.angle_beta   90.00
_cell.angle_gamma   90.00
#
_symmetry.space_group_name_H-M   'P 1'
#
loop_
_entity.id
_entity.type
_entity.pdbx_description
1 polymer ?
#
loop_
_entity_poly.entity_id
_entity_poly.type
_entity_poly.pdbx_seq_one_letter_code
_entity_poly.pdbx_strand_id
1 'polypeptide(L)' 'MKKLVLNIPDTIDLDNNEALMAIAATLYEKGKLSLGQAAELVGISKQAFMEIVGTYGVSVFNHPASELDRDVAHAKNYIV' A
#
# COMPACT_ATOMS: atom_id res chain seq x y z
N MET A 1 -1.52 5.39 -18.73
CA MET A 1 -0.61 5.28 -17.56
C MET A 1 0.12 6.60 -17.38
N LYS A 2 0.34 7.05 -16.13
CA LYS A 2 1.14 8.25 -15.82
C LYS A 2 2.57 7.82 -15.50
N LYS A 3 3.57 8.59 -15.92
CA LYS A 3 4.98 8.37 -15.59
C LYS A 3 5.48 9.49 -14.68
N LEU A 4 6.25 9.12 -13.66
CA LEU A 4 6.97 10.02 -12.78
C LEU A 4 8.46 9.76 -12.96
N VAL A 5 9.25 10.81 -13.14
CA VAL A 5 10.72 10.73 -13.24
C VAL A 5 11.28 11.59 -12.12
N LEU A 6 12.14 11.01 -11.29
CA LEU A 6 12.79 11.67 -10.17
C LEU A 6 14.30 11.69 -10.43
N ASN A 7 14.91 12.87 -10.30
CA ASN A 7 16.37 12.99 -10.30
C ASN A 7 16.81 13.02 -8.84
N ILE A 8 17.46 11.95 -8.40
CA ILE A 8 17.96 11.82 -7.03
C ILE A 8 19.46 12.15 -7.05
N PRO A 9 19.97 12.96 -6.11
CA PRO A 9 21.39 13.23 -6.01
C PRO A 9 22.20 11.95 -5.78
N ASP A 10 23.32 11.79 -6.50
CA ASP A 10 24.24 10.65 -6.35
C ASP A 10 24.86 10.54 -4.93
N THR A 11 24.71 11.57 -4.11
CA THR A 11 25.14 11.58 -2.70
C THR A 11 24.28 10.72 -1.79
N ILE A 12 23.11 10.27 -2.27
CA ILE A 12 22.15 9.49 -1.51
C ILE A 12 22.23 8.04 -1.98
N ASP A 13 22.49 7.14 -1.04
CA ASP A 13 22.35 5.70 -1.27
C ASP A 13 20.87 5.33 -1.14
N LEU A 14 20.15 5.36 -2.26
CA LEU A 14 18.74 5.05 -2.35
C LEU A 14 18.47 4.26 -3.62
N ASP A 15 17.98 3.03 -3.47
CA ASP A 15 17.59 2.21 -4.62
C ASP A 15 16.23 2.65 -5.19
N ASN A 16 16.04 2.42 -6.49
CA ASN A 16 14.79 2.68 -7.17
C ASN A 16 13.62 1.92 -6.52
N ASN A 17 13.83 0.68 -6.06
CA ASN A 17 12.76 -0.10 -5.42
C ASN A 17 12.40 0.46 -4.04
N GLU A 18 13.37 0.95 -3.27
CA GLU A 18 13.12 1.59 -1.98
C GLU A 18 12.30 2.87 -2.15
N ALA A 19 12.66 3.71 -3.13
CA ALA A 19 11.90 4.91 -3.45
C ALA A 19 10.47 4.59 -3.91
N LEU A 20 10.33 3.58 -4.78
CA LEU A 20 9.04 3.14 -5.29
C LEU A 20 8.16 2.54 -4.18
N MET A 21 8.76 1.78 -3.26
CA MET A 21 8.09 1.22 -2.09
C MET A 21 7.59 2.31 -1.15
N ALA A 22 8.41 3.32 -0.85
CA ALA A 22 8.00 4.46 -0.02
C ALA A 22 6.81 5.22 -0.65
N ILE A 23 6.82 5.42 -1.97
CA ILE A 23 5.70 6.04 -2.70
C ILE A 23 4.45 5.16 -2.63
N ALA A 24 4.58 3.85 -2.90
CA ALA A 24 3.45 2.91 -2.85
C ALA A 24 2.83 2.84 -1.45
N ALA A 25 3.66 2.74 -0.41
CA ALA A 25 3.25 2.74 0.99
C ALA A 25 2.51 4.04 1.36
N THR A 26 3.03 5.20 0.98
CA THR A 26 2.40 6.51 1.24
C THR A 26 1.06 6.66 0.53
N LEU A 27 0.97 6.21 -0.73
CA LEU A 27 -0.27 6.30 -1.50
C LEU A 27 -1.31 5.28 -1.01
N TYR A 28 -0.86 4.12 -0.57
CA TYR A 28 -1.69 3.16 0.15
C TYR A 28 -2.23 3.83 1.42
N GLU A 29 -1.40 4.26 2.36
CA GLU A 29 -1.80 4.92 3.62
C GLU A 29 -2.82 6.07 3.45
N LYS A 30 -2.73 6.82 2.34
CA LYS A 30 -3.67 7.92 2.03
C LYS A 30 -4.98 7.46 1.38
N GLY A 31 -5.21 6.16 1.27
CA GLY A 31 -6.35 5.55 0.58
C GLY A 31 -6.38 5.83 -0.93
N LYS A 32 -5.26 6.26 -1.54
CA LYS A 32 -5.18 6.59 -2.97
C LYS A 32 -4.93 5.36 -3.83
N LEU A 33 -4.26 4.36 -3.27
CA LEU A 33 -4.12 3.03 -3.87
C LEU A 33 -4.75 2.00 -2.93
N SER A 34 -5.45 1.04 -3.53
CA SER A 34 -5.75 -0.21 -2.82
C SER A 34 -4.46 -1.01 -2.59
N LEU A 35 -4.50 -1.97 -1.65
CA LEU A 35 -3.37 -2.89 -1.40
C LEU A 35 -2.88 -3.55 -2.72
N GLY A 36 -3.82 -3.93 -3.59
CA GLY A 36 -3.52 -4.55 -4.88
C GLY A 36 -2.80 -3.62 -5.85
N GLN A 37 -3.26 -2.38 -5.97
CA GLN A 37 -2.64 -1.40 -6.87
C GLN A 37 -1.27 -0.95 -6.34
N ALA A 38 -1.09 -0.88 -5.02
CA ALA A 38 0.19 -0.59 -4.41
C ALA A 38 1.21 -1.73 -4.67
N ALA A 39 0.79 -2.99 -4.53
CA ALA A 39 1.62 -4.15 -4.87
C ALA A 39 1.99 -4.20 -6.37
N GLU A 40 1.04 -3.88 -7.26
CA GLU A 40 1.31 -3.77 -8.69
C GLU A 40 2.32 -2.67 -9.02
N LEU A 41 2.23 -1.52 -8.33
CA LEU A 41 3.14 -0.38 -8.54
C LEU A 41 4.61 -0.75 -8.27
N VAL A 42 4.88 -1.58 -7.27
CA VAL A 42 6.23 -2.05 -6.93
C VAL A 42 6.60 -3.40 -7.56
N GLY A 43 5.70 -4.01 -8.34
CA GLY A 43 5.96 -5.25 -9.06
C GLY A 43 6.05 -6.51 -8.18
N ILE A 44 5.34 -6.55 -7.05
CA ILE A 44 5.33 -7.70 -6.13
C ILE A 44 3.92 -8.25 -5.91
N SER A 45 3.81 -9.40 -5.23
CA SER A 45 2.52 -9.98 -4.88
C SER A 45 1.81 -9.16 -3.80
N LYS A 46 0.47 -9.21 -3.76
CA LYS A 46 -0.32 -8.54 -2.70
C LYS A 46 0.10 -8.98 -1.30
N GLN A 47 0.43 -10.26 -1.14
CA GLN A 47 0.91 -10.83 0.13
C GLN A 47 2.27 -10.24 0.51
N ALA A 48 3.23 -10.20 -0.41
CA ALA A 48 4.53 -9.61 -0.15
C ALA A 48 4.43 -8.12 0.22
N PHE A 49 3.56 -7.36 -0.45
CA PHE A 49 3.31 -5.97 -0.09
C PHE A 49 2.73 -5.84 1.32
N MET A 50 1.78 -6.70 1.70
CA MET A 50 1.19 -6.73 3.04
C MET A 50 2.23 -7.00 4.14
N GLU A 51 3.19 -7.89 3.89
CA GLU A 51 4.26 -8.21 4.82
C GLU A 51 5.27 -7.05 4.97
N ILE A 52 5.58 -6.36 3.86
CA ILE A 52 6.61 -5.32 3.81
C ILE A 52 6.08 -3.95 4.26
N VAL A 53 4.83 -3.59 3.93
CA VAL A 53 4.31 -2.22 4.15
C VAL A 53 4.37 -1.79 5.63
N GLY A 54 4.27 -2.75 6.56
CA GLY A 54 4.44 -2.51 8.00
C GLY A 54 5.83 -2.04 8.39
N THR A 55 6.90 -2.45 7.67
CA THR A 55 8.28 -2.00 7.95
C THR A 55 8.50 -0.53 7.55
N TYR A 56 7.61 0.02 6.73
CA TYR A 56 7.60 1.43 6.33
C TYR A 56 6.73 2.29 7.27
N GLY A 57 6.29 1.74 8.41
CA GLY A 57 5.49 2.46 9.41
C GLY A 57 4.02 2.64 9.02
N VAL A 58 3.58 2.00 7.93
CA VAL A 58 2.21 2.09 7.44
C VAL A 58 1.39 0.91 7.96
N SER A 59 0.21 1.22 8.52
CA SER A 59 -0.74 0.19 8.95
C SER A 59 -1.19 -0.68 7.77
N VAL A 60 -1.15 -2.00 7.95
CA VAL A 60 -1.76 -2.96 7.03
C VAL A 60 -3.28 -2.80 6.96
N PHE A 61 -3.89 -2.22 8.00
CA PHE A 61 -5.29 -1.82 8.00
C PHE A 61 -5.36 -0.34 7.59
N ASN A 62 -5.56 -0.11 6.30
CA ASN A 62 -5.69 1.22 5.70
C ASN A 62 -7.15 1.70 5.57
N HIS A 63 -8.02 1.13 6.40
CA HIS A 63 -9.43 1.51 6.45
C HIS A 63 -9.73 2.04 7.86
N PRO A 64 -10.55 3.09 7.99
CA PRO A 64 -11.01 3.53 9.30
C PRO A 64 -11.75 2.38 9.98
N ALA A 65 -11.65 2.30 11.32
CA ALA A 65 -12.29 1.22 12.09
C ALA A 65 -13.81 1.09 11.80
N SER A 66 -14.46 2.20 11.42
CA SER A 66 -15.87 2.24 11.03
C SER A 66 -16.20 1.53 9.71
N GLU A 67 -15.22 1.25 8.86
CA GLU A 67 -15.38 0.39 7.68
C GLU A 67 -15.29 -1.09 8.07
N LEU A 68 -14.41 -1.44 9.02
CA LEU A 68 -14.35 -2.81 9.56
C LEU A 68 -15.67 -3.21 10.23
N ASP A 69 -16.30 -2.29 10.96
CA ASP A 69 -17.62 -2.55 11.57
C ASP A 69 -18.69 -2.87 10.52
N ARG A 70 -18.65 -2.20 9.36
CA ARG A 70 -19.57 -2.47 8.25
C ARG A 70 -19.28 -3.82 7.61
N ASP A 71 -18.02 -4.14 7.37
CA ASP A 71 -17.62 -5.42 6.80
C ASP A 71 -18.03 -6.60 7.70
N VAL A 72 -17.85 -6.45 9.02
CA VAL A 72 -18.33 -7.43 10.01
C VAL A 72 -19.86 -7.54 10.00
N ALA A 73 -20.57 -6.43 9.91
CA ALA A 73 -22.03 -6.44 9.81
C ALA A 73 -22.51 -7.11 8.52
N HIS A 74 -21.86 -6.86 7.39
CA HIS A 74 -22.14 -7.51 6.11
C HIS A 74 -21.86 -9.02 6.17
N ALA A 75 -20.75 -9.43 6.78
CA ALA A 75 -20.41 -10.85 6.95
C ALA A 75 -21.42 -11.59 7.85
N LYS A 76 -21.91 -10.96 8.93
CA LYS A 76 -22.95 -11.51 9.80
C LYS A 76 -24.29 -11.73 9.10
N ASN A 77 -24.59 -10.90 8.10
CA ASN A 77 -25.82 -10.96 7.33
C ASN A 77 -25.70 -11.87 6.09
N TYR A 78 -24.53 -12.50 5.88
CA TYR A 78 -24.34 -13.48 4.82
C TYR A 78 -24.95 -14.82 5.23
N ILE A 79 -26.19 -15.06 4.83
CA ILE A 79 -26.87 -16.34 5.00
C ILE A 79 -26.51 -17.22 3.80
N VAL A 80 -25.95 -18.41 4.08
CA VAL A 80 -25.66 -19.48 3.11
C VAL A 80 -26.94 -20.23 2.76
#